data_AF-A0AAD7ZNA7-F1
#
_entry.id   AF-A0AAD7ZNA7-F1
#
_cell.length_a   1.000
_cell.length_b   1.000
_cell.length_c   1.000
_cell.angle_alpha   90.00
_cell.angle_beta   90.00
_cell.angle_gamma   90.00
#
_symmetry.space_group_name_H-M   'P 1'
#
loop_
_entity.id
_entity.type
_entity.pdbx_description
1 polymer ?
#
loop_
_entity_poly.entity_id
_entity_poly.type
_entity_poly.pdbx_seq_one_letter_code
_entity_poly.pdbx_strand_id
1 'polypeptide(L)'
;PIIRRKEGNFFQCAGYCKGSNKFKYTPGFTYTYEYTASTRTYIRGSTKEKSEINFSATAHIYAITECDLVLQIKNVLLHDADYKKSSEFSKALEEHSLHFSFQDGTVDELCPSNDPVWVLNVKRGILSAFQNTMYDLYSAKEKHRETDVTGTCETTYEVVLDEDSEKNPVLNIGKMKNLLACSNRREHFLSLQSSPYMSSTTQSLPLIKSQQRGNQVIYDNILYKARNIEIHTFRPFSKHESGAVTMVHQELQFRTSNNRGALRESTPVRRTTLLYEHPDNIPGENKNVQLAMELLQELVRTTQSGVERSVPSVFSQLIETLGSLTYSDISNLYTDTTDKNIRKFILDAMPYIATGDAVKVMAEFHKAGEISSEQMDTWFMSIAFQKKPTIDMLSSISILLDGAISPKGLLSISAMVHSYCQQNINCLEEENVLQVMKKIEALLGPNCEASDQSEHQLIILALKSIGNAGIFTGSDIILKKCLKAAYPIEVRLAAISAYRRLPCNEKSRSHLLDLYTDKLQDTELRIAAYLAVMQCPTSQTIRKIKDTLYGEEVNQGKP
;
A
#
# COMPACT_ATOMS: atom_id res chain seq x y z
N PRO A 1 -23.96 -4.26 -8.70
CA PRO A 1 -25.12 -4.96 -9.31
C PRO A 1 -25.04 -4.93 -10.84
N ILE A 2 -25.06 -6.09 -11.48
CA ILE A 2 -25.11 -6.23 -12.93
C ILE A 2 -26.52 -5.86 -13.39
N ILE A 3 -26.68 -4.77 -14.14
CA ILE A 3 -27.95 -4.41 -14.78
C ILE A 3 -27.88 -4.94 -16.22
N ARG A 4 -28.63 -6.00 -16.54
CA ARG A 4 -28.90 -6.37 -17.93
C ARG A 4 -29.82 -5.31 -18.52
N ARG A 5 -29.32 -4.43 -19.39
CA ARG A 5 -30.20 -3.53 -20.15
C ARG A 5 -30.89 -4.34 -21.25
N LYS A 6 -32.23 -4.32 -21.22
CA LYS A 6 -33.11 -5.02 -22.16
C LYS A 6 -33.06 -4.34 -23.52
N GLU A 7 -32.10 -4.70 -24.36
CA GLU A 7 -32.20 -4.53 -25.83
C GLU A 7 -31.10 -5.38 -26.47
N GLY A 8 -31.46 -6.60 -26.92
CA GLY A 8 -30.54 -7.60 -27.47
C GLY A 8 -30.00 -8.59 -26.43
N ASN A 9 -29.78 -9.85 -26.82
CA ASN A 9 -29.37 -10.96 -25.95
C ASN A 9 -27.93 -10.86 -25.41
N PHE A 10 -27.25 -9.71 -25.50
CA PHE A 10 -25.83 -9.56 -25.20
C PHE A 10 -25.61 -8.79 -23.89
N PHE A 11 -24.60 -9.20 -23.12
CA PHE A 11 -24.20 -8.49 -21.90
C PHE A 11 -23.39 -7.24 -22.27
N GLN A 12 -23.75 -6.09 -21.69
CA GLN A 12 -23.01 -4.84 -21.86
C GLN A 12 -22.08 -4.59 -20.67
N CYS A 13 -20.78 -4.53 -20.91
CA CYS A 13 -19.78 -4.19 -19.90
C CYS A 13 -19.57 -2.68 -19.80
N ALA A 14 -19.51 -1.96 -20.93
CA ALA A 14 -19.34 -0.53 -20.95
C ALA A 14 -20.53 0.19 -20.29
N GLY A 15 -20.26 1.05 -19.31
CA GLY A 15 -21.29 1.92 -18.70
C GLY A 15 -21.71 3.08 -19.60
N TYR A 16 -20.87 3.41 -20.59
CA TYR A 16 -21.05 4.49 -21.56
C TYR A 16 -20.27 4.17 -22.85
N CYS A 17 -20.53 4.89 -23.94
CA CYS A 17 -19.77 4.74 -25.19
C CYS A 17 -19.52 6.11 -25.84
N LYS A 18 -18.24 6.47 -25.99
CA LYS A 18 -17.82 7.74 -26.63
C LYS A 18 -17.78 7.64 -28.17
N GLY A 19 -17.93 6.45 -28.73
CA GLY A 19 -17.70 6.15 -30.14
C GLY A 19 -16.22 5.90 -30.46
N SER A 20 -15.96 5.49 -31.70
CA SER A 20 -14.62 5.17 -32.22
C SER A 20 -14.16 6.19 -33.27
N ASN A 21 -13.18 7.02 -32.92
CA ASN A 21 -12.54 7.96 -33.87
C ASN A 21 -11.08 7.58 -34.13
N LYS A 22 -10.39 7.08 -33.09
CA LYS A 22 -8.97 6.77 -33.06
C LYS A 22 -8.68 5.33 -33.48
N PHE A 23 -9.40 4.36 -32.92
CA PHE A 23 -9.19 2.93 -33.17
C PHE A 23 -10.39 2.26 -33.80
N LYS A 24 -10.24 1.71 -35.02
CA LYS A 24 -11.35 1.21 -35.85
C LYS A 24 -11.52 -0.31 -35.74
N TYR A 25 -12.02 -0.76 -34.58
CA TYR A 25 -12.45 -2.15 -34.40
C TYR A 25 -13.91 -2.34 -34.84
N THR A 26 -14.12 -3.06 -35.94
CA THR A 26 -15.43 -3.26 -36.57
C THR A 26 -16.29 -4.25 -35.77
N PRO A 27 -17.50 -3.86 -35.33
CA PRO A 27 -18.43 -4.77 -34.68
C PRO A 27 -18.70 -6.02 -35.52
N GLY A 28 -18.74 -7.19 -34.86
CA GLY A 28 -18.89 -8.49 -35.51
C GLY A 28 -17.58 -9.15 -35.96
N PHE A 29 -16.45 -8.44 -35.93
CA PHE A 29 -15.15 -9.01 -36.28
C PHE A 29 -14.40 -9.53 -35.06
N THR A 30 -13.67 -10.63 -35.27
CA THR A 30 -12.68 -11.15 -34.33
C THR A 30 -11.28 -10.82 -34.83
N TYR A 31 -10.52 -10.09 -34.00
CA TYR A 31 -9.13 -9.73 -34.22
C TYR A 31 -8.23 -10.71 -33.48
N THR A 32 -7.39 -11.41 -34.20
CA THR A 32 -6.52 -12.47 -33.65
C THR A 32 -5.10 -11.95 -33.50
N TYR A 33 -4.59 -12.08 -32.28
CA TYR A 33 -3.25 -11.67 -31.88
C TYR A 33 -2.47 -12.86 -31.35
N GLU A 34 -1.19 -12.94 -31.70
CA GLU A 34 -0.25 -13.75 -30.96
C GLU A 34 0.29 -12.97 -29.77
N TYR A 35 0.33 -13.61 -28.62
CA TYR A 35 0.84 -13.04 -27.38
C TYR A 35 1.99 -13.89 -26.86
N THR A 36 3.08 -13.23 -26.48
CA THR A 36 4.20 -13.84 -25.78
C THR A 36 4.56 -13.01 -24.56
N ALA A 37 4.86 -13.68 -23.46
CA ALA A 37 5.34 -13.06 -22.25
C ALA A 37 6.48 -13.87 -21.65
N SER A 38 7.54 -13.18 -21.24
CA SER A 38 8.69 -13.74 -20.55
C SER A 38 9.07 -12.87 -19.36
N THR A 39 9.31 -13.51 -18.22
CA THR A 39 9.82 -12.86 -17.01
C THR A 39 11.10 -13.56 -16.60
N ARG A 40 12.18 -12.81 -16.43
CA ARG A 40 13.51 -13.32 -16.07
C ARG A 40 14.04 -12.60 -14.85
N THR A 41 14.43 -13.33 -13.83
CA THR A 41 15.08 -12.79 -12.63
C THR A 41 16.48 -13.38 -12.51
N TYR A 42 17.49 -12.51 -12.39
CA TYR A 42 18.90 -12.91 -12.32
C TYR A 42 19.74 -11.85 -11.60
N ILE A 43 20.95 -12.23 -11.17
CA ILE A 43 21.93 -11.29 -10.59
C ILE A 43 22.87 -10.83 -11.70
N ARG A 44 22.75 -9.57 -12.10
CA ARG A 44 23.57 -9.01 -13.17
C ARG A 44 25.03 -8.93 -12.72
N GLY A 45 25.90 -9.71 -13.38
CA GLY A 45 27.35 -9.67 -13.20
C GLY A 45 27.97 -10.69 -12.23
N SER A 46 27.19 -11.60 -11.63
CA SER A 46 27.74 -12.61 -10.69
C SER A 46 27.45 -14.06 -11.08
N THR A 47 26.21 -14.42 -11.41
CA THR A 47 25.81 -15.79 -11.75
C THR A 47 25.25 -15.88 -13.17
N LYS A 48 25.42 -17.05 -13.81
CA LYS A 48 24.74 -17.41 -15.07
C LYS A 48 23.34 -17.98 -14.83
N GLU A 49 23.02 -18.32 -13.59
CA GLU A 49 21.71 -18.84 -13.20
C GLU A 49 20.65 -17.74 -13.30
N LYS A 50 19.52 -18.10 -13.92
CA LYS A 50 18.36 -17.23 -14.11
C LYS A 50 17.11 -18.04 -13.79
N SER A 51 16.15 -17.42 -13.11
CA SER A 51 14.79 -17.95 -12.98
C SER A 51 13.96 -17.31 -14.10
N GLU A 52 13.27 -18.13 -14.88
CA GLU A 52 12.54 -17.68 -16.06
C GLU A 52 11.15 -18.33 -16.14
N ILE A 53 10.14 -17.54 -16.47
CA ILE A 53 8.78 -18.01 -16.78
C ILE A 53 8.42 -17.45 -18.14
N ASN A 54 8.07 -18.34 -19.06
CA ASN A 54 7.73 -18.01 -20.44
C ASN A 54 6.43 -18.69 -20.83
N PHE A 55 5.51 -17.94 -21.41
CA PHE A 55 4.35 -18.54 -22.06
C PHE A 55 3.95 -17.81 -23.33
N SER A 56 3.31 -18.54 -24.21
CA SER A 56 2.71 -18.03 -25.44
C SER A 56 1.22 -18.36 -25.46
N ALA A 57 0.44 -17.52 -26.15
CA ALA A 57 -0.99 -17.70 -26.31
C ALA A 57 -1.50 -16.99 -27.56
N THR A 58 -2.71 -17.36 -28.00
CA THR A 58 -3.48 -16.63 -29.00
C THR A 58 -4.59 -15.84 -28.30
N ALA A 59 -4.58 -14.52 -28.44
CA ALA A 59 -5.62 -13.64 -27.93
C ALA A 59 -6.60 -13.28 -29.04
N HIS A 60 -7.86 -13.71 -28.90
CA HIS A 60 -8.96 -13.31 -29.76
C HIS A 60 -9.71 -12.15 -29.11
N ILE A 61 -9.78 -11.03 -29.80
CA ILE A 61 -10.53 -9.84 -29.38
C ILE A 61 -11.72 -9.70 -30.31
N TYR A 62 -12.92 -9.97 -29.80
CA TYR A 62 -14.17 -9.84 -30.54
C TYR A 62 -14.86 -8.51 -30.20
N ALA A 63 -15.19 -7.72 -31.22
CA ALA A 63 -15.92 -6.48 -31.04
C ALA A 63 -17.43 -6.75 -31.11
N ILE A 64 -18.14 -6.66 -29.97
CA ILE A 64 -19.60 -6.77 -29.92
C ILE A 64 -20.21 -5.46 -30.43
N THR A 65 -19.74 -4.35 -29.85
CA THR A 65 -20.07 -2.98 -30.25
C THR A 65 -18.77 -2.18 -30.39
N GLU A 66 -18.87 -0.89 -30.72
CA GLU A 66 -17.70 0.00 -30.76
C GLU A 66 -16.99 0.12 -29.40
N CYS A 67 -17.71 -0.09 -28.29
CA CYS A 67 -17.20 0.13 -26.93
C CYS A 67 -17.23 -1.12 -26.05
N ASP A 68 -17.82 -2.22 -26.50
CA ASP A 68 -17.88 -3.50 -25.77
C ASP A 68 -17.16 -4.58 -26.55
N LEU A 69 -16.06 -5.06 -25.98
CA LEU A 69 -15.20 -6.08 -26.58
C LEU A 69 -15.08 -7.28 -25.64
N VAL A 70 -14.73 -8.43 -26.22
CA VAL A 70 -14.52 -9.69 -25.49
C VAL A 70 -13.15 -10.25 -25.81
N LEU A 71 -12.36 -10.51 -24.78
CA LEU A 71 -11.09 -11.22 -24.86
C LEU A 71 -11.31 -12.71 -24.59
N GLN A 72 -10.89 -13.56 -25.52
CA GLN A 72 -10.75 -14.99 -25.31
C GLN A 72 -9.32 -15.43 -25.61
N ILE A 73 -8.71 -16.15 -24.66
CA ILE A 73 -7.37 -16.71 -24.82
C ILE A 73 -7.51 -18.16 -25.29
N LYS A 74 -6.67 -18.58 -26.23
CA LYS A 74 -6.57 -19.96 -26.75
C LYS A 74 -5.12 -20.33 -27.03
N ASN A 75 -4.85 -21.62 -27.25
CA ASN A 75 -3.55 -22.16 -27.60
C ASN A 75 -2.46 -21.71 -26.61
N VAL A 76 -2.77 -21.77 -25.32
CA VAL A 76 -1.83 -21.40 -24.27
C VAL A 76 -0.76 -22.48 -24.14
N LEU A 77 0.50 -22.07 -24.15
CA LEU A 77 1.65 -22.95 -23.94
C LEU A 77 2.58 -22.34 -22.90
N LEU A 78 2.68 -22.98 -21.74
CA LEU A 78 3.70 -22.68 -20.74
C LEU A 78 4.98 -23.43 -21.10
N HIS A 79 6.04 -22.68 -21.41
CA HIS A 79 7.34 -23.25 -21.77
C HIS A 79 8.09 -23.70 -20.51
N ASP A 80 8.98 -24.69 -20.67
CA ASP A 80 9.87 -25.20 -19.62
C ASP A 80 9.14 -25.68 -18.33
N ALA A 81 7.90 -26.14 -18.46
CA ALA A 81 7.08 -26.67 -17.38
C ALA A 81 6.64 -28.12 -17.62
N ASP A 82 6.42 -28.85 -16.52
CA ASP A 82 5.87 -30.22 -16.57
C ASP A 82 4.51 -30.23 -17.29
N TYR A 83 4.24 -31.30 -18.07
CA TYR A 83 3.01 -31.43 -18.85
C TYR A 83 1.73 -31.19 -18.03
N LYS A 84 1.68 -31.71 -16.80
CA LYS A 84 0.52 -31.54 -15.90
C LYS A 84 0.29 -30.07 -15.55
N LYS A 85 1.36 -29.35 -15.16
CA LYS A 85 1.28 -27.92 -14.80
C LYS A 85 0.92 -27.07 -16.02
N SER A 86 1.50 -27.38 -17.18
CA SER A 86 1.20 -26.69 -18.44
C SER A 86 -0.28 -26.88 -18.82
N SER A 87 -0.81 -28.09 -18.70
CA SER A 87 -2.22 -28.39 -18.96
C SER A 87 -3.19 -27.67 -18.01
N GLU A 88 -2.90 -27.69 -16.70
CA GLU A 88 -3.69 -26.94 -15.70
C GLU A 88 -3.67 -25.44 -15.95
N PHE A 89 -2.50 -24.89 -16.29
CA PHE A 89 -2.31 -23.47 -16.63
C PHE A 89 -3.11 -23.07 -17.88
N SER A 90 -3.00 -23.84 -18.96
CA SER A 90 -3.74 -23.60 -20.20
C SER A 90 -5.24 -23.71 -19.99
N LYS A 91 -5.70 -24.76 -19.31
CA LYS A 91 -7.13 -24.96 -19.03
C LYS A 91 -7.72 -23.77 -18.29
N ALA A 92 -7.05 -23.27 -17.25
CA ALA A 92 -7.54 -22.15 -16.45
C ALA A 92 -7.61 -20.83 -17.25
N LEU A 93 -6.65 -20.56 -18.13
CA LEU A 93 -6.63 -19.34 -18.95
C LEU A 93 -7.66 -19.36 -20.09
N GLU A 94 -7.94 -20.53 -20.64
CA GLU A 94 -8.83 -20.72 -21.79
C GLU A 94 -10.31 -20.91 -21.40
N GLU A 95 -10.61 -21.15 -20.11
CA GLU A 95 -11.93 -21.54 -19.64
C GLU A 95 -13.01 -20.46 -19.85
N HIS A 96 -12.73 -19.22 -19.44
CA HIS A 96 -13.69 -18.12 -19.52
C HIS A 96 -13.22 -17.01 -20.45
N SER A 97 -14.17 -16.40 -21.17
CA SER A 97 -13.93 -15.12 -21.84
C SER A 97 -14.11 -13.94 -20.89
N LEU A 98 -13.45 -12.82 -21.21
CA LEU A 98 -13.48 -11.59 -20.43
C LEU A 98 -14.09 -10.46 -21.25
N HIS A 99 -15.24 -9.96 -20.81
CA HIS A 99 -15.83 -8.74 -21.36
C HIS A 99 -15.09 -7.52 -20.81
N PHE A 100 -14.87 -6.51 -21.65
CA PHE A 100 -14.26 -5.25 -21.25
C PHE A 100 -14.82 -4.07 -22.05
N SER A 101 -14.85 -2.91 -21.39
CA SER A 101 -15.14 -1.62 -22.01
C SER A 101 -13.90 -1.13 -22.77
N PHE A 102 -14.08 -0.65 -24.00
CA PHE A 102 -13.01 -0.07 -24.82
C PHE A 102 -13.44 1.30 -25.34
N GLN A 103 -12.96 2.36 -24.70
CA GLN A 103 -13.27 3.74 -25.04
C GLN A 103 -12.13 4.30 -25.91
N ASP A 104 -12.21 3.99 -27.21
CA ASP A 104 -11.32 4.52 -28.24
C ASP A 104 -9.82 4.43 -27.88
N GLY A 105 -9.39 3.26 -27.37
CA GLY A 105 -8.02 3.01 -26.92
C GLY A 105 -7.85 2.81 -25.42
N THR A 106 -8.82 3.25 -24.61
CA THR A 106 -8.78 3.13 -23.14
C THR A 106 -9.65 1.98 -22.64
N VAL A 107 -9.13 1.15 -21.74
CA VAL A 107 -9.86 0.04 -21.10
C VAL A 107 -10.29 0.46 -19.69
N ASP A 108 -11.55 0.86 -19.54
CA ASP A 108 -12.06 1.42 -18.27
C ASP A 108 -12.56 0.34 -17.31
N GLU A 109 -13.39 -0.57 -17.81
CA GLU A 109 -14.12 -1.54 -17.00
C GLU A 109 -13.88 -2.95 -17.54
N LEU A 110 -13.72 -3.90 -16.62
CA LEU A 110 -13.66 -5.33 -16.88
C LEU A 110 -14.84 -6.02 -16.22
N CYS A 111 -15.44 -6.97 -16.92
CA CYS A 111 -16.57 -7.76 -16.44
C CYS A 111 -16.21 -9.25 -16.46
N PRO A 112 -15.44 -9.73 -15.47
CA PRO A 112 -15.02 -11.12 -15.42
C PRO A 112 -16.15 -12.06 -15.03
N SER A 113 -16.00 -13.32 -15.46
CA SER A 113 -16.78 -14.47 -14.96
C SER A 113 -16.13 -15.01 -13.69
N ASN A 114 -16.22 -16.33 -13.42
CA ASN A 114 -15.61 -16.98 -12.26
C ASN A 114 -14.11 -17.27 -12.44
N ASP A 115 -13.36 -16.39 -13.11
CA ASP A 115 -11.91 -16.56 -13.24
C ASP A 115 -11.22 -16.42 -11.87
N PRO A 116 -10.26 -17.31 -11.55
CA PRO A 116 -9.33 -17.09 -10.45
C PRO A 116 -8.60 -15.75 -10.60
N VAL A 117 -8.26 -15.11 -9.48
CA VAL A 117 -7.59 -13.79 -9.46
C VAL A 117 -6.33 -13.76 -10.33
N TRP A 118 -5.50 -14.81 -10.28
CA TRP A 118 -4.28 -14.88 -11.09
C TRP A 118 -4.56 -14.95 -12.60
N VAL A 119 -5.61 -15.68 -13.03
CA VAL A 119 -6.05 -15.77 -14.42
C VAL A 119 -6.49 -14.40 -14.91
N LEU A 120 -7.31 -13.72 -14.10
CA LEU A 120 -7.78 -12.38 -14.42
C LEU A 120 -6.62 -11.38 -14.53
N ASN A 121 -5.60 -11.48 -13.69
CA ASN A 121 -4.41 -10.63 -13.78
C ASN A 121 -3.57 -10.87 -15.05
N VAL A 122 -3.49 -12.11 -15.55
CA VAL A 122 -2.87 -12.39 -16.85
C VAL A 122 -3.67 -11.72 -17.97
N LYS A 123 -5.01 -11.82 -17.95
CA LYS A 123 -5.89 -11.13 -18.91
C LYS A 123 -5.75 -9.61 -18.83
N ARG A 124 -5.64 -9.04 -17.62
CA ARG A 124 -5.32 -7.62 -17.40
C ARG A 124 -3.99 -7.23 -18.04
N GLY A 125 -2.97 -8.08 -17.94
CA GLY A 125 -1.67 -7.87 -18.58
C GLY A 125 -1.74 -7.77 -20.11
N ILE A 126 -2.53 -8.63 -20.76
CA ILE A 126 -2.77 -8.58 -22.21
C ILE A 126 -3.49 -7.27 -22.59
N LEU A 127 -4.55 -6.92 -21.87
CA LEU A 127 -5.31 -5.68 -22.13
C LEU A 127 -4.48 -4.41 -21.83
N SER A 128 -3.55 -4.47 -20.88
CA SER A 128 -2.60 -3.38 -20.60
C SER A 128 -1.64 -3.13 -21.78
N ALA A 129 -1.22 -4.20 -22.48
CA ALA A 129 -0.41 -4.09 -23.70
C ALA A 129 -1.24 -3.56 -24.89
N PHE A 130 -2.53 -3.92 -24.94
CA PHE A 130 -3.49 -3.48 -25.95
C PHE A 130 -3.87 -1.99 -25.82
N GLN A 131 -3.86 -1.46 -24.60
CA GLN A 131 -4.29 -0.09 -24.28
C GLN A 131 -3.35 1.01 -24.82
N ASN A 132 -3.95 2.06 -25.37
CA ASN A 132 -3.28 3.31 -25.74
C ASN A 132 -4.23 4.50 -25.47
N THR A 133 -3.83 5.38 -24.55
CA THR A 133 -4.67 6.47 -24.03
C THR A 133 -4.43 7.84 -24.68
N MET A 134 -3.64 7.91 -25.77
CA MET A 134 -3.49 9.15 -26.54
C MET A 134 -4.85 9.69 -27.03
N TYR A 135 -5.03 11.00 -27.12
CA TYR A 135 -6.24 11.57 -27.73
C TYR A 135 -6.18 11.50 -29.25
N ASP A 136 -5.02 11.80 -29.83
CA ASP A 136 -4.78 11.73 -31.27
C ASP A 136 -3.49 10.94 -31.56
N LEU A 137 -3.57 9.97 -32.48
CA LEU A 137 -2.43 9.14 -32.87
C LEU A 137 -1.38 9.89 -33.70
N TYR A 138 -1.74 11.03 -34.27
CA TYR A 138 -0.85 11.84 -35.11
C TYR A 138 -0.14 12.95 -34.32
N SER A 139 -0.48 13.14 -33.04
CA SER A 139 0.25 14.03 -32.15
C SER A 139 1.70 13.56 -31.96
N ALA A 140 2.68 14.42 -32.24
CA ALA A 140 4.10 14.08 -32.12
C ALA A 140 4.49 13.60 -30.70
N LYS A 141 3.89 14.19 -29.66
CA LYS A 141 4.12 13.83 -28.26
C LYS A 141 2.92 14.12 -27.39
N GLU A 142 2.54 13.16 -26.54
CA GLU A 142 1.46 13.31 -25.58
C GLU A 142 1.84 12.76 -24.20
N LYS A 143 1.15 13.23 -23.17
CA LYS A 143 1.39 12.84 -21.78
C LYS A 143 0.07 12.68 -21.05
N HIS A 144 -0.17 11.49 -20.51
CA HIS A 144 -1.43 11.11 -19.87
C HIS A 144 -1.21 10.36 -18.57
N ARG A 145 -2.23 10.35 -17.71
CA ARG A 145 -2.32 9.40 -16.59
C ARG A 145 -3.08 8.18 -17.06
N GLU A 146 -2.39 7.04 -17.11
CA GLU A 146 -2.95 5.78 -17.58
C GLU A 146 -3.06 4.80 -16.41
N THR A 147 -4.23 4.16 -16.29
CA THR A 147 -4.48 3.09 -15.32
C THR A 147 -4.36 1.73 -16.00
N ASP A 148 -3.49 0.87 -15.49
CA ASP A 148 -3.32 -0.50 -15.97
C ASP A 148 -2.89 -1.46 -14.85
N VAL A 149 -2.41 -2.65 -15.22
CA VAL A 149 -1.95 -3.67 -14.26
C VAL A 149 -0.82 -3.17 -13.33
N THR A 150 -0.06 -2.15 -13.73
CA THR A 150 1.04 -1.58 -12.92
C THR A 150 0.56 -0.50 -11.93
N GLY A 151 -0.69 -0.06 -12.03
CA GLY A 151 -1.27 1.03 -11.24
C GLY A 151 -1.70 2.22 -12.12
N THR A 152 -1.89 3.38 -11.50
CA THR A 152 -2.20 4.62 -12.22
C THR A 152 -0.95 5.48 -12.32
N CYS A 153 -0.42 5.57 -13.53
CA CYS A 153 0.92 6.07 -13.78
C CYS A 153 0.93 7.16 -14.84
N GLU A 154 1.85 8.10 -14.68
CA GLU A 154 2.18 9.04 -15.73
C GLU A 154 2.88 8.32 -16.90
N THR A 155 2.30 8.44 -18.09
CA THR A 155 2.72 7.77 -19.32
C THR A 155 2.96 8.81 -20.41
N THR A 156 4.12 8.72 -21.06
CA THR A 156 4.50 9.60 -22.17
C THR A 156 4.51 8.79 -23.47
N TYR A 157 3.95 9.38 -24.52
CA TYR A 157 3.92 8.84 -25.87
C TYR A 157 4.74 9.72 -26.80
N GLU A 158 5.55 9.12 -27.66
CA GLU A 158 6.32 9.81 -28.70
C GLU A 158 6.10 9.08 -30.03
N VAL A 159 5.57 9.80 -31.02
CA VAL A 159 5.19 9.22 -32.32
C VAL A 159 6.30 9.47 -33.33
N VAL A 160 6.69 8.41 -34.01
CA VAL A 160 7.58 8.41 -35.17
C VAL A 160 6.79 7.87 -36.36
N LEU A 161 6.67 8.69 -37.39
CA LEU A 161 6.07 8.28 -38.66
C LEU A 161 7.12 7.52 -39.47
N ASP A 162 6.76 6.33 -39.95
CA ASP A 162 7.59 5.60 -40.90
C ASP A 162 6.99 5.79 -42.30
N GLU A 163 7.71 6.51 -43.16
CA GLU A 163 7.30 6.80 -44.53
C GLU A 163 7.75 5.66 -45.45
N ASP A 164 7.14 4.48 -45.30
CA ASP A 164 7.40 3.38 -46.25
C ASP A 164 6.19 3.12 -47.16
N SER A 165 6.31 3.65 -48.38
CA SER A 165 5.70 3.17 -49.64
C SER A 165 4.17 3.25 -49.81
N GLU A 166 3.68 4.31 -50.48
CA GLU A 166 2.44 4.43 -51.31
C GLU A 166 1.08 3.88 -50.79
N LYS A 167 0.99 3.36 -49.57
CA LYS A 167 -0.22 2.87 -48.89
C LYS A 167 -0.15 3.23 -47.42
N ASN A 168 -1.21 3.87 -46.90
CA ASN A 168 -1.53 4.21 -45.50
C ASN A 168 -0.36 4.34 -44.49
N PRO A 169 -0.23 5.48 -43.77
CA PRO A 169 0.88 5.70 -42.84
C PRO A 169 0.92 4.65 -41.72
N VAL A 170 2.10 4.08 -41.47
CA VAL A 170 2.38 3.22 -40.32
C VAL A 170 2.88 4.10 -39.17
N LEU A 171 2.21 4.04 -38.03
CA LEU A 171 2.56 4.85 -36.85
C LEU A 171 3.37 4.00 -35.86
N ASN A 172 4.61 4.39 -35.60
CA ASN A 172 5.44 3.81 -34.55
C ASN A 172 5.38 4.71 -33.30
N ILE A 173 4.84 4.22 -32.21
CA ILE A 173 4.58 4.99 -30.99
C ILE A 173 5.40 4.43 -29.83
N GLY A 174 6.43 5.18 -29.43
CA GLY A 174 7.17 4.92 -28.21
C GLY A 174 6.30 5.22 -26.98
N LYS A 175 6.15 4.26 -26.08
CA LYS A 175 5.40 4.38 -24.81
C LYS A 175 6.37 4.26 -23.64
N MET A 176 6.46 5.27 -22.78
CA MET A 176 7.32 5.24 -21.60
C MET A 176 6.52 5.55 -20.34
N LYS A 177 6.72 4.74 -19.29
CA LYS A 177 6.03 4.90 -18.01
C LYS A 177 7.01 4.97 -16.85
N ASN A 178 6.82 5.96 -15.98
CA ASN A 178 7.60 6.11 -14.75
C ASN A 178 6.93 5.36 -13.59
N LEU A 179 7.38 4.13 -13.33
CA LEU A 179 6.78 3.24 -12.34
C LEU A 179 6.95 3.66 -10.88
N LEU A 180 7.87 4.60 -10.61
CA LEU A 180 8.08 5.14 -9.26
C LEU A 180 7.03 6.21 -8.88
N ALA A 181 6.38 6.82 -9.87
CA ALA A 181 5.36 7.85 -9.68
C ALA A 181 3.93 7.30 -9.74
N CYS A 182 3.76 5.98 -9.87
CA CYS A 182 2.46 5.34 -9.94
C CYS A 182 1.75 5.36 -8.58
N SER A 183 0.46 5.73 -8.59
CA SER A 183 -0.45 5.50 -7.46
C SER A 183 -1.13 4.14 -7.59
N ASN A 184 -1.72 3.63 -6.50
CA ASN A 184 -2.40 2.32 -6.43
C ASN A 184 -1.50 1.12 -6.76
N ARG A 185 -0.18 1.27 -6.62
CA ARG A 185 0.76 0.15 -6.59
C ARG A 185 0.80 -0.37 -5.16
N ARG A 186 0.57 -1.67 -4.94
CA ARG A 186 0.74 -2.23 -3.59
C ARG A 186 2.21 -2.04 -3.20
N GLU A 187 2.43 -1.23 -2.17
CA GLU A 187 3.72 -1.15 -1.52
C GLU A 187 4.03 -2.55 -1.00
N HIS A 188 5.17 -3.11 -1.41
CA HIS A 188 5.64 -4.36 -0.84
C HIS A 188 5.68 -4.18 0.69
N PHE A 189 4.96 -5.03 1.41
CA PHE A 189 5.11 -5.19 2.84
C PHE A 189 6.50 -5.77 3.07
N LEU A 190 7.50 -4.89 3.08
CA LEU A 190 8.81 -5.26 3.57
C LEU A 190 8.66 -5.32 5.08
N SER A 191 8.79 -6.51 5.67
CA SER A 191 8.96 -6.70 7.12
C SER A 191 10.17 -5.95 7.69
N LEU A 192 10.95 -5.29 6.82
CA LEU A 192 11.98 -4.33 7.18
C LEU A 192 11.33 -3.02 7.68
N GLN A 193 11.18 -2.94 8.99
CA GLN A 193 10.95 -1.70 9.73
C GLN A 193 12.15 -0.76 9.53
N SER A 194 12.15 -0.02 8.42
CA SER A 194 13.14 1.02 8.15
C SER A 194 12.55 2.40 8.43
N SER A 195 13.24 3.18 9.26
CA SER A 195 12.97 4.61 9.38
C SER A 195 13.33 5.30 8.07
N PRO A 196 12.43 6.07 7.46
CA PRO A 196 12.75 6.86 6.27
C PRO A 196 13.75 7.95 6.67
N TYR A 197 15.01 7.80 6.27
CA TYR A 197 15.96 8.91 6.18
C TYR A 197 15.69 9.65 4.87
N MET A 198 14.67 10.52 4.78
CA MET A 198 14.56 11.69 3.88
C MET A 198 13.18 12.37 4.03
N SER A 199 13.17 13.71 4.13
CA SER A 199 11.96 14.56 4.24
C SER A 199 11.27 14.81 2.89
N SER A 200 11.08 13.79 2.07
CA SER A 200 10.33 13.90 0.82
C SER A 200 9.16 12.94 0.82
N THR A 201 8.08 13.32 0.14
CA THR A 201 6.76 12.67 -0.03
C THR A 201 6.77 11.19 -0.47
N THR A 202 7.93 10.56 -0.57
CA THR A 202 8.11 9.13 -0.82
C THR A 202 8.15 8.37 0.52
N GLN A 203 7.03 7.74 0.91
CA GLN A 203 6.85 6.97 2.16
C GLN A 203 7.68 5.67 2.28
N SER A 204 8.60 5.40 1.34
CA SER A 204 9.47 4.22 1.38
C SER A 204 10.84 4.52 0.77
N LEU A 205 11.92 3.98 1.35
CA LEU A 205 13.20 3.82 0.66
C LEU A 205 12.92 3.12 -0.68
N PRO A 206 13.23 3.71 -1.85
CA PRO A 206 12.99 3.06 -3.13
C PRO A 206 14.04 1.95 -3.33
N LEU A 207 13.86 0.82 -2.64
CA LEU A 207 14.72 -0.35 -2.75
C LEU A 207 14.65 -0.97 -4.14
N ILE A 208 13.58 -0.72 -4.89
CA ILE A 208 13.41 -1.19 -6.26
C ILE A 208 13.28 0.02 -7.18
N LYS A 209 14.19 0.15 -8.13
CA LYS A 209 14.02 1.07 -9.29
C LYS A 209 13.25 0.31 -10.35
N SER A 210 12.09 0.80 -10.76
CA SER A 210 11.28 0.19 -11.82
C SER A 210 11.14 1.16 -12.99
N GLN A 211 11.32 0.67 -14.21
CA GLN A 211 11.09 1.43 -15.43
C GLN A 211 10.44 0.56 -16.49
N GLN A 212 9.50 1.13 -17.23
CA GLN A 212 8.84 0.48 -18.35
C GLN A 212 9.03 1.30 -19.62
N ARG A 213 9.43 0.62 -20.70
CA ARG A 213 9.54 1.15 -22.06
C ARG A 213 8.91 0.18 -23.03
N GLY A 214 8.06 0.69 -23.90
CA GLY A 214 7.40 -0.08 -24.93
C GLY A 214 7.34 0.66 -26.25
N ASN A 215 6.90 -0.05 -27.28
CA ASN A 215 6.60 0.47 -28.61
C ASN A 215 5.28 -0.14 -29.08
N GLN A 216 4.44 0.68 -29.72
CA GLN A 216 3.22 0.25 -30.36
C GLN A 216 3.26 0.63 -31.84
N VAL A 217 2.95 -0.33 -32.71
CA VAL A 217 2.80 -0.11 -34.15
C VAL A 217 1.33 -0.12 -34.47
N ILE A 218 0.83 0.97 -35.03
CA ILE A 218 -0.56 1.12 -35.44
C ILE A 218 -0.61 1.25 -36.95
N TYR A 219 -1.46 0.43 -37.56
CA TYR A 219 -1.70 0.42 -39.00
C TYR A 219 -3.20 0.34 -39.24
N ASP A 220 -3.71 1.19 -40.14
CA ASP A 220 -5.15 1.28 -40.44
C ASP A 220 -6.02 1.44 -39.18
N ASN A 221 -5.57 2.30 -38.25
CA ASN A 221 -6.24 2.55 -36.96
C ASN A 221 -6.46 1.27 -36.12
N ILE A 222 -5.69 0.20 -36.34
CA ILE A 222 -5.70 -1.02 -35.54
C ILE A 222 -4.31 -1.20 -34.94
N LEU A 223 -4.25 -1.62 -33.67
CA LEU A 223 -2.99 -2.00 -33.06
C LEU A 223 -2.44 -3.23 -33.79
N TYR A 224 -1.32 -3.07 -34.51
CA TYR A 224 -0.67 -4.12 -35.26
C TYR A 224 0.38 -4.85 -34.42
N LYS A 225 1.11 -4.12 -33.58
CA LYS A 225 2.09 -4.69 -32.65
C LYS A 225 2.15 -3.86 -31.37
N ALA A 226 2.26 -4.50 -30.22
CA ALA A 226 2.64 -3.85 -28.96
C ALA A 226 3.77 -4.65 -28.31
N ARG A 227 4.89 -3.99 -28.04
CA ARG A 227 6.02 -4.58 -27.32
C ARG A 227 6.24 -3.79 -26.05
N ASN A 228 6.38 -4.48 -24.93
CA ASN A 228 6.64 -3.86 -23.64
C ASN A 228 7.87 -4.52 -22.98
N ILE A 229 8.73 -3.70 -22.39
CA ILE A 229 9.91 -4.11 -21.64
C ILE A 229 9.88 -3.39 -20.30
N GLU A 230 9.79 -4.16 -19.22
CA GLU A 230 9.83 -3.67 -17.85
C GLU A 230 11.09 -4.19 -17.16
N ILE A 231 11.76 -3.32 -16.42
CA ILE A 231 12.99 -3.63 -15.69
C ILE A 231 12.82 -3.18 -14.24
N HIS A 232 12.95 -4.12 -13.31
CA HIS A 232 13.01 -3.89 -11.88
C HIS A 232 14.41 -4.20 -11.37
N THR A 233 15.08 -3.21 -10.79
CA THR A 233 16.41 -3.36 -10.20
C THR A 233 16.33 -3.18 -8.70
N PHE A 234 16.68 -4.23 -7.95
CA PHE A 234 16.87 -4.15 -6.51
C PHE A 234 18.18 -3.41 -6.21
N ARG A 235 18.07 -2.27 -5.54
CA ARG A 235 19.14 -1.31 -5.32
C ARG A 235 20.06 -1.61 -4.15
N PRO A 236 19.60 -2.17 -3.01
CA PRO A 236 20.51 -2.56 -1.95
C PRO A 236 21.56 -3.51 -2.50
N PHE A 237 22.84 -3.19 -2.26
CA PHE A 237 24.01 -3.91 -2.79
C PHE A 237 24.28 -3.74 -4.30
N SER A 238 23.52 -2.89 -5.00
CA SER A 238 23.79 -2.55 -6.40
C SER A 238 24.82 -1.42 -6.52
N LYS A 239 25.83 -1.59 -7.38
CA LYS A 239 26.71 -0.49 -7.84
C LYS A 239 26.48 -0.34 -9.34
N HIS A 240 25.96 0.81 -9.76
CA HIS A 240 25.51 1.07 -11.12
C HIS A 240 24.44 0.08 -11.61
N GLU A 241 24.79 -0.80 -12.55
CA GLU A 241 23.89 -1.79 -13.16
C GLU A 241 24.01 -3.19 -12.54
N SER A 242 24.99 -3.42 -11.66
CA SER A 242 25.16 -4.72 -10.98
C SER A 242 24.15 -4.84 -9.85
N GLY A 243 23.40 -5.94 -9.77
CA GLY A 243 22.36 -6.15 -8.77
C GLY A 243 21.36 -7.22 -9.18
N ALA A 244 20.41 -7.54 -8.30
CA ALA A 244 19.29 -8.42 -8.66
C ALA A 244 18.33 -7.66 -9.58
N VAL A 245 18.07 -8.22 -10.76
CA VAL A 245 17.24 -7.61 -11.80
C VAL A 245 16.15 -8.59 -12.21
N THR A 246 14.93 -8.09 -12.27
CA THR A 246 13.81 -8.77 -12.94
C THR A 246 13.47 -8.01 -14.21
N MET A 247 13.46 -8.71 -15.34
CA MET A 247 13.10 -8.16 -16.64
C MET A 247 11.86 -8.87 -17.15
N VAL A 248 10.85 -8.11 -17.53
CA VAL A 248 9.61 -8.61 -18.16
C VAL A 248 9.61 -8.14 -19.61
N HIS A 249 9.36 -9.06 -20.53
CA HIS A 249 9.13 -8.76 -21.94
C HIS A 249 7.77 -9.32 -22.34
N GLN A 250 6.96 -8.47 -22.97
CA GLN A 250 5.66 -8.83 -23.50
C GLN A 250 5.57 -8.37 -24.95
N GLU A 251 4.97 -9.18 -25.81
CA GLU A 251 4.71 -8.84 -27.19
C GLU A 251 3.33 -9.34 -27.61
N LEU A 252 2.53 -8.44 -28.17
CA LEU A 252 1.22 -8.70 -28.77
C LEU A 252 1.33 -8.35 -30.26
N GLN A 253 1.09 -9.30 -31.15
CA GLN A 253 1.27 -9.15 -32.60
C GLN A 253 -0.02 -9.53 -33.34
N PHE A 254 -0.57 -8.61 -34.10
CA PHE A 254 -1.74 -8.85 -34.95
C PHE A 254 -1.40 -9.87 -36.04
N ARG A 255 -2.33 -10.80 -36.29
CA ARG A 255 -2.21 -11.82 -37.32
C ARG A 255 -3.29 -11.70 -38.39
N THR A 256 -4.55 -11.62 -37.97
CA THR A 256 -5.69 -11.61 -38.90
C THR A 256 -6.94 -11.10 -38.22
N SER A 257 -7.87 -10.56 -39.02
CA SER A 257 -9.24 -10.25 -38.61
C SER A 257 -10.21 -11.01 -39.50
N ASN A 258 -11.29 -11.54 -38.92
CA ASN A 258 -12.32 -12.24 -39.68
C ASN A 258 -13.71 -12.00 -39.09
N ASN A 259 -14.73 -12.14 -39.93
CA ASN A 259 -16.14 -12.13 -39.53
C ASN A 259 -16.63 -13.55 -39.22
N ARG A 260 -15.85 -14.33 -38.46
CA ARG A 260 -16.36 -15.55 -37.84
C ARG A 260 -17.08 -15.08 -36.58
N GLY A 261 -18.40 -15.25 -36.53
CA GLY A 261 -19.30 -14.68 -35.53
C GLY A 261 -18.93 -14.96 -34.07
N ALA A 262 -19.76 -14.44 -33.16
CA ALA A 262 -19.48 -14.29 -31.72
C ALA A 262 -18.72 -15.47 -31.07
N LEU A 263 -17.72 -15.12 -30.26
CA LEU A 263 -16.99 -16.05 -29.41
C LEU A 263 -17.93 -16.68 -28.36
N ARG A 264 -17.53 -17.79 -27.74
CA ARG A 264 -18.28 -18.35 -26.61
C ARG A 264 -18.18 -17.39 -25.42
N GLU A 265 -19.23 -16.60 -25.24
CA GLU A 265 -19.36 -15.64 -24.14
C GLU A 265 -19.58 -16.37 -22.81
N SER A 266 -18.81 -15.98 -21.80
CA SER A 266 -18.99 -16.40 -20.42
C SER A 266 -19.85 -15.36 -19.70
N THR A 267 -20.73 -15.79 -18.80
CA THR A 267 -21.62 -14.86 -18.09
C THR A 267 -20.84 -14.08 -17.02
N PRO A 268 -20.74 -12.75 -17.13
CA PRO A 268 -20.00 -11.98 -16.13
C PRO A 268 -20.70 -11.99 -14.77
N VAL A 269 -19.92 -11.98 -13.69
CA VAL A 269 -20.42 -12.06 -12.31
C VAL A 269 -20.18 -10.79 -11.50
N ARG A 270 -19.19 -9.97 -11.90
CA ARG A 270 -18.88 -8.69 -11.26
C ARG A 270 -18.27 -7.69 -12.24
N ARG A 271 -18.10 -6.44 -11.79
CA ARG A 271 -17.36 -5.39 -12.49
C ARG A 271 -16.09 -5.03 -11.72
N THR A 272 -15.02 -4.76 -12.42
CA THR A 272 -13.70 -4.38 -11.87
C THR A 272 -12.94 -3.53 -12.90
N THR A 273 -11.68 -3.20 -12.63
CA THR A 273 -10.84 -2.36 -13.48
C THR A 273 -9.58 -3.11 -13.94
N LEU A 274 -8.74 -2.44 -14.74
CA LEU A 274 -7.47 -2.95 -15.22
C LEU A 274 -6.37 -3.04 -14.13
N LEU A 275 -6.61 -2.48 -12.94
CA LEU A 275 -5.68 -2.57 -11.80
C LEU A 275 -5.45 -4.02 -11.40
N TYR A 276 -4.19 -4.36 -11.07
CA TYR A 276 -3.85 -5.68 -10.54
C TYR A 276 -4.64 -5.96 -9.26
N GLU A 277 -5.34 -7.09 -9.25
CA GLU A 277 -6.04 -7.55 -8.05
C GLU A 277 -5.09 -8.47 -7.31
N HIS A 278 -4.61 -8.01 -6.16
CA HIS A 278 -3.87 -8.92 -5.33
C HIS A 278 -4.84 -9.99 -4.82
N PRO A 279 -4.42 -11.26 -4.75
CA PRO A 279 -5.14 -12.17 -3.89
C PRO A 279 -5.07 -11.53 -2.50
N ASP A 280 -6.18 -10.95 -2.06
CA ASP A 280 -6.40 -10.79 -0.64
C ASP A 280 -6.21 -12.18 -0.06
N ASN A 281 -5.58 -12.29 1.11
CA ASN A 281 -5.63 -13.51 1.89
C ASN A 281 -7.11 -13.70 2.25
N ILE A 282 -7.93 -14.17 1.30
CA ILE A 282 -9.28 -14.61 1.54
C ILE A 282 -9.06 -15.76 2.53
N PRO A 283 -9.51 -15.62 3.78
CA PRO A 283 -9.34 -16.65 4.78
C PRO A 283 -10.07 -17.88 4.25
N GLY A 284 -9.33 -18.84 3.71
CA GLY A 284 -9.77 -20.21 3.72
C GLY A 284 -9.54 -20.68 5.15
N GLU A 285 -10.42 -20.28 6.07
CA GLU A 285 -10.26 -20.42 7.54
C GLU A 285 -9.66 -21.79 7.90
N ASN A 286 -10.18 -22.87 7.32
CA ASN A 286 -9.71 -24.23 7.64
C ASN A 286 -8.36 -24.63 7.02
N LYS A 287 -8.01 -24.12 5.83
CA LYS A 287 -6.74 -24.50 5.18
C LYS A 287 -5.54 -23.79 5.82
N ASN A 288 -5.73 -22.55 6.25
CA ASN A 288 -4.65 -21.75 6.81
C ASN A 288 -4.30 -22.19 8.24
N VAL A 289 -5.29 -22.63 9.04
CA VAL A 289 -5.03 -23.21 10.37
C VAL A 289 -4.21 -24.50 10.26
N GLN A 290 -4.57 -25.38 9.34
CA GLN A 290 -3.82 -26.62 9.12
C GLN A 290 -2.38 -26.33 8.66
N LEU A 291 -2.22 -25.41 7.69
CA LEU A 291 -0.90 -24.99 7.23
C LEU A 291 -0.06 -24.37 8.36
N ALA A 292 -0.66 -23.55 9.22
CA ALA A 292 0.04 -22.97 10.36
C ALA A 292 0.57 -24.07 11.30
N MET A 293 -0.23 -25.09 11.58
CA MET A 293 0.21 -26.23 12.40
C MET A 293 1.35 -27.02 11.73
N GLU A 294 1.27 -27.25 10.42
CA GLU A 294 2.34 -27.93 9.66
C GLU A 294 3.66 -27.15 9.72
N LEU A 295 3.61 -25.82 9.51
CA LEU A 295 4.78 -24.94 9.61
C LEU A 295 5.36 -24.92 11.03
N LEU A 296 4.51 -24.89 12.07
CA LEU A 296 4.94 -24.96 13.47
C LEU A 296 5.68 -26.27 13.78
N GLN A 297 5.15 -27.40 13.32
CA GLN A 297 5.79 -28.71 13.48
C GLN A 297 7.14 -28.78 12.74
N GLU A 298 7.21 -28.20 11.54
CA GLU A 298 8.47 -28.10 10.79
C GLU A 298 9.50 -27.25 11.52
N LEU A 299 9.11 -26.11 12.08
CA LEU A 299 10.00 -25.25 12.87
C LEU A 299 10.54 -25.97 14.10
N VAL A 300 9.69 -26.70 14.84
CA VAL A 300 10.16 -27.52 15.96
C VAL A 300 11.17 -28.56 15.49
N ARG A 301 10.89 -29.28 14.40
CA ARG A 301 11.80 -30.30 13.85
C ARG A 301 13.14 -29.73 13.42
N THR A 302 13.14 -28.60 12.69
CA THR A 302 14.32 -27.98 12.09
C THR A 302 15.16 -27.14 13.06
N THR A 303 14.71 -26.99 14.31
CA THR A 303 15.43 -26.25 15.36
C THR A 303 15.97 -27.14 16.49
N GLN A 304 15.71 -28.46 16.46
CA GLN A 304 16.13 -29.41 17.50
C GLN A 304 17.67 -29.52 17.67
N SER A 305 18.43 -29.41 16.59
CA SER A 305 19.90 -29.60 16.59
C SER A 305 20.69 -28.33 16.25
N GLY A 306 20.02 -27.17 16.26
CA GLY A 306 20.54 -25.89 15.78
C GLY A 306 19.63 -25.26 14.73
N VAL A 307 19.88 -24.02 14.36
CA VAL A 307 19.05 -23.29 13.39
C VAL A 307 19.51 -23.63 11.98
N GLU A 308 18.75 -24.47 11.28
CA GLU A 308 18.98 -24.75 9.85
C GLU A 308 18.80 -23.49 8.98
N ARG A 309 19.41 -23.45 7.79
CA ARG A 309 19.33 -22.30 6.87
C ARG A 309 17.90 -22.00 6.38
N SER A 310 17.01 -22.99 6.40
CA SER A 310 15.61 -22.87 5.97
C SER A 310 14.71 -22.20 7.01
N VAL A 311 15.09 -22.24 8.30
CA VAL A 311 14.25 -21.79 9.43
C VAL A 311 13.71 -20.36 9.25
N PRO A 312 14.50 -19.35 8.84
CA PRO A 312 13.97 -17.99 8.64
C PRO A 312 12.88 -17.92 7.57
N SER A 313 12.97 -18.74 6.52
CA SER A 313 11.96 -18.81 5.45
C SER A 313 10.67 -19.42 5.98
N VAL A 314 10.75 -20.54 6.71
CA VAL A 314 9.59 -21.21 7.30
C VAL A 314 8.92 -20.30 8.33
N PHE A 315 9.69 -19.60 9.16
CA PHE A 315 9.16 -18.64 10.14
C PHE A 315 8.48 -17.45 9.47
N SER A 316 9.01 -16.96 8.34
CA SER A 316 8.36 -15.89 7.57
C SER A 316 7.01 -16.34 7.00
N GLN A 317 6.93 -17.58 6.49
CA GLN A 317 5.66 -18.17 6.03
C GLN A 317 4.66 -18.36 7.18
N LEU A 318 5.15 -18.72 8.38
CA LEU A 318 4.31 -18.82 9.57
C LEU A 318 3.69 -17.45 9.90
N ILE A 319 4.48 -16.37 9.92
CA ILE A 319 3.98 -15.01 10.17
C ILE A 319 2.90 -14.63 9.16
N GLU A 320 3.13 -14.87 7.86
CA GLU A 320 2.14 -14.59 6.81
C GLU A 320 0.86 -15.41 6.99
N THR A 321 0.99 -16.69 7.34
CA THR A 321 -0.14 -17.60 7.54
C THR A 321 -0.95 -17.19 8.77
N LEU A 322 -0.30 -16.99 9.92
CA LEU A 322 -0.95 -16.53 11.15
C LEU A 322 -1.58 -15.14 10.97
N GLY A 323 -0.99 -14.25 10.17
CA GLY A 323 -1.56 -12.95 9.84
C GLY A 323 -2.83 -12.99 8.98
N SER A 324 -3.22 -14.16 8.47
CA SER A 324 -4.51 -14.36 7.80
C SER A 324 -5.58 -14.99 8.69
N LEU A 325 -5.22 -15.40 9.91
CA LEU A 325 -6.10 -16.10 10.84
C LEU A 325 -6.91 -15.12 11.69
N THR A 326 -8.09 -15.57 12.14
CA THR A 326 -8.94 -14.81 13.05
C THR A 326 -8.44 -14.90 14.49
N TYR A 327 -8.99 -14.07 15.37
CA TYR A 327 -8.74 -14.15 16.80
C TYR A 327 -9.00 -15.58 17.35
N SER A 328 -10.13 -16.20 16.99
CA SER A 328 -10.47 -17.55 17.46
C SER A 328 -9.49 -18.61 16.96
N ASP A 329 -9.04 -18.50 15.72
CA ASP A 329 -8.13 -19.47 15.11
C ASP A 329 -6.78 -19.47 15.83
N ILE A 330 -6.20 -18.29 16.07
CA ILE A 330 -4.90 -18.15 16.74
C ILE A 330 -5.01 -18.61 18.20
N SER A 331 -6.09 -18.22 18.89
CA SER A 331 -6.33 -18.63 20.28
C SER A 331 -6.46 -20.15 20.39
N ASN A 332 -7.27 -20.78 19.53
CA ASN A 332 -7.44 -22.24 19.49
C ASN A 332 -6.12 -22.94 19.16
N LEU A 333 -5.36 -22.44 18.17
CA LEU A 333 -4.06 -22.99 17.79
C LEU A 333 -3.08 -23.01 18.98
N TYR A 334 -3.13 -21.99 19.83
CA TYR A 334 -2.30 -21.90 21.04
C TYR A 334 -2.80 -22.82 22.17
N THR A 335 -4.12 -22.88 22.40
CA THR A 335 -4.70 -23.67 23.49
C THR A 335 -4.69 -25.18 23.22
N ASP A 336 -4.90 -25.58 21.97
CA ASP A 336 -5.06 -26.99 21.57
C ASP A 336 -3.73 -27.77 21.61
N THR A 337 -2.60 -27.06 21.54
CA THR A 337 -1.27 -27.66 21.63
C THR A 337 -0.72 -27.62 23.06
N THR A 338 -0.10 -28.71 23.48
CA THR A 338 0.65 -28.82 24.74
C THR A 338 2.16 -28.71 24.55
N ASP A 339 2.64 -28.65 23.31
CA ASP A 339 4.06 -28.53 22.99
C ASP A 339 4.56 -27.11 23.29
N LYS A 340 5.48 -27.00 24.25
CA LYS A 340 6.08 -25.74 24.69
C LYS A 340 6.83 -25.03 23.56
N ASN A 341 7.44 -25.76 22.64
CA ASN A 341 8.18 -25.17 21.52
C ASN A 341 7.21 -24.57 20.51
N ILE A 342 6.10 -25.27 20.20
CA ILE A 342 5.05 -24.74 19.33
C ILE A 342 4.47 -23.45 19.91
N ARG A 343 4.08 -23.48 21.19
CA ARG A 343 3.58 -22.28 21.89
C ARG A 343 4.58 -21.13 21.83
N LYS A 344 5.87 -21.41 22.03
CA LYS A 344 6.92 -20.39 21.91
C LYS A 344 7.00 -19.79 20.51
N PHE A 345 6.97 -20.60 19.45
CA PHE A 345 6.98 -20.08 18.07
C PHE A 345 5.76 -19.22 17.75
N ILE A 346 4.58 -19.58 18.26
CA ILE A 346 3.39 -18.73 18.14
C ILE A 346 3.65 -17.38 18.80
N LEU A 347 4.09 -17.37 20.07
CA LEU A 347 4.39 -16.13 20.81
C LEU A 347 5.49 -15.28 20.13
N ASP A 348 6.54 -15.92 19.61
CA ASP A 348 7.64 -15.25 18.91
C ASP A 348 7.19 -14.64 17.57
N ALA A 349 6.17 -15.21 16.92
CA ALA A 349 5.63 -14.70 15.66
C ALA A 349 4.68 -13.51 15.87
N MET A 350 3.95 -13.45 16.98
CA MET A 350 2.92 -12.43 17.25
C MET A 350 3.39 -10.98 17.03
N PRO A 351 4.60 -10.55 17.41
CA PRO A 351 5.02 -9.17 17.21
C PRO A 351 5.17 -8.73 15.75
N TYR A 352 5.24 -9.68 14.83
CA TYR A 352 5.35 -9.40 13.41
C TYR A 352 3.97 -9.39 12.71
N ILE A 353 2.91 -9.77 13.42
CA ILE A 353 1.56 -9.86 12.88
C ILE A 353 0.80 -8.59 13.24
N ALA A 354 0.60 -7.73 12.24
CA ALA A 354 -0.03 -6.43 12.41
C ALA A 354 -1.50 -6.44 11.98
N THR A 355 -2.33 -7.25 12.64
CA THR A 355 -3.78 -7.33 12.42
C THR A 355 -4.56 -6.99 13.69
N GLY A 356 -5.83 -6.59 13.52
CA GLY A 356 -6.72 -6.31 14.66
C GLY A 356 -6.92 -7.53 15.56
N ASP A 357 -7.04 -8.72 14.97
CA ASP A 357 -7.16 -9.99 15.71
C ASP A 357 -5.91 -10.33 16.51
N ALA A 358 -4.71 -10.18 15.92
CA ALA A 358 -3.46 -10.44 16.62
C ALA A 358 -3.25 -9.51 17.81
N VAL A 359 -3.70 -8.25 17.72
CA VAL A 359 -3.69 -7.30 18.84
C VAL A 359 -4.57 -7.78 19.99
N LYS A 360 -5.76 -8.33 19.71
CA LYS A 360 -6.64 -8.90 20.74
C LYS A 360 -6.01 -10.12 21.41
N VAL A 361 -5.44 -11.04 20.62
CA VAL A 361 -4.74 -12.23 21.14
C VAL A 361 -3.57 -11.82 22.06
N MET A 362 -2.76 -10.84 21.66
CA MET A 362 -1.66 -10.34 22.50
C MET A 362 -2.15 -9.76 23.83
N ALA A 363 -3.27 -9.03 23.82
CA ALA A 363 -3.89 -8.52 25.04
C ALA A 363 -4.30 -9.66 25.99
N GLU A 364 -4.84 -10.75 25.44
CA GLU A 364 -5.25 -11.91 26.22
C GLU A 364 -4.08 -12.71 26.76
N PHE A 365 -3.04 -12.94 25.96
CA PHE A 365 -1.82 -13.60 26.42
C PHE A 365 -1.17 -12.83 27.57
N HIS A 366 -1.18 -11.49 27.52
CA HIS A 366 -0.69 -10.69 28.64
C HIS A 366 -1.57 -10.86 29.89
N LYS A 367 -2.89 -10.80 29.72
CA LYS A 367 -3.84 -10.97 30.82
C LYS A 367 -3.78 -12.37 31.46
N ALA A 368 -3.51 -13.40 30.66
CA ALA A 368 -3.34 -14.78 31.10
C ALA A 368 -1.97 -15.06 31.73
N GLY A 369 -1.01 -14.12 31.64
CA GLY A 369 0.34 -14.29 32.15
C GLY A 369 1.26 -15.13 31.25
N GLU A 370 0.86 -15.39 30.01
CA GLU A 370 1.66 -16.14 29.02
C GLU A 370 2.80 -15.29 28.44
N ILE A 371 2.68 -13.95 28.49
CA ILE A 371 3.75 -13.01 28.14
C ILE A 371 4.01 -12.03 29.28
N SER A 372 5.30 -11.76 29.53
CA SER A 372 5.72 -10.80 30.55
C SER A 372 5.45 -9.36 30.13
N SER A 373 5.46 -8.43 31.09
CA SER A 373 5.33 -6.98 30.78
C SER A 373 6.47 -6.47 29.89
N GLU A 374 7.66 -7.06 29.96
CA GLU A 374 8.80 -6.70 29.11
C GLU A 374 8.60 -7.15 27.65
N GLN A 375 8.07 -8.36 27.46
CA GLN A 375 7.69 -8.86 26.14
C GLN A 375 6.56 -8.01 25.55
N MET A 376 5.59 -7.64 26.36
CA MET A 376 4.50 -6.74 25.97
C MET A 376 5.02 -5.35 25.56
N ASP A 377 5.98 -4.80 26.29
CA ASP A 377 6.65 -3.54 25.95
C ASP A 377 7.42 -3.60 24.62
N THR A 378 8.11 -4.71 24.37
CA THR A 378 8.83 -4.96 23.11
C THR A 378 7.84 -5.04 21.94
N TRP A 379 6.70 -5.70 22.17
CA TRP A 379 5.61 -5.75 21.21
C TRP A 379 5.01 -4.37 20.93
N PHE A 380 4.75 -3.55 21.95
CA PHE A 380 4.28 -2.18 21.75
C PHE A 380 5.22 -1.38 20.86
N MET A 381 6.54 -1.51 21.07
CA MET A 381 7.52 -0.86 20.18
C MET A 381 7.38 -1.32 18.72
N SER A 382 7.18 -2.62 18.48
CA SER A 382 6.99 -3.14 17.10
C SER A 382 5.77 -2.50 16.42
N ILE A 383 4.70 -2.28 17.17
CA ILE A 383 3.47 -1.67 16.71
C ILE A 383 3.64 -0.18 16.38
N ALA A 384 4.45 0.55 17.16
CA ALA A 384 4.72 1.97 16.93
C ALA A 384 5.31 2.24 15.52
N PHE A 385 6.01 1.26 14.95
CA PHE A 385 6.62 1.34 13.62
C PHE A 385 5.74 0.78 12.50
N GLN A 386 4.49 0.39 12.79
CA GLN A 386 3.56 -0.03 11.76
C GLN A 386 3.21 1.14 10.86
N LYS A 387 3.55 1.04 9.57
CA LYS A 387 3.38 2.14 8.62
C LYS A 387 1.92 2.38 8.28
N LYS A 388 1.14 1.31 8.08
CA LYS A 388 -0.27 1.36 7.65
C LYS A 388 -1.15 0.62 8.66
N PRO A 389 -1.30 1.16 9.88
CA PRO A 389 -2.20 0.55 10.85
C PRO A 389 -3.64 0.56 10.31
N THR A 390 -4.42 -0.45 10.64
CA THR A 390 -5.84 -0.52 10.26
C THR A 390 -6.73 0.02 11.38
N ILE A 391 -7.97 0.36 11.03
CA ILE A 391 -8.96 0.80 12.03
C ILE A 391 -9.26 -0.31 13.04
N ASP A 392 -9.23 -1.58 12.62
CA ASP A 392 -9.42 -2.73 13.51
C ASP A 392 -8.29 -2.86 14.53
N MET A 393 -7.05 -2.55 14.16
CA MET A 393 -5.94 -2.50 15.12
C MET A 393 -6.19 -1.43 16.19
N LEU A 394 -6.65 -0.24 15.81
CA LEU A 394 -6.98 0.83 16.76
C LEU A 394 -8.15 0.44 17.67
N SER A 395 -9.17 -0.21 17.12
CA SER A 395 -10.30 -0.72 17.89
C SER A 395 -9.84 -1.75 18.93
N SER A 396 -9.02 -2.73 18.53
CA SER A 396 -8.47 -3.75 19.42
C SER A 396 -7.56 -3.16 20.50
N ILE A 397 -6.71 -2.19 20.15
CA ILE A 397 -5.75 -1.61 21.08
C ILE A 397 -6.42 -0.69 22.11
N SER A 398 -7.61 -0.16 21.81
CA SER A 398 -8.40 0.64 22.75
C SER A 398 -8.67 -0.10 24.05
N ILE A 399 -8.85 -1.43 24.00
CA ILE A 399 -9.09 -2.28 25.18
C ILE A 399 -7.87 -2.27 26.12
N LEU A 400 -6.66 -2.17 25.58
CA LEU A 400 -5.43 -2.12 26.38
C LEU A 400 -5.27 -0.82 27.19
N LEU A 401 -6.02 0.22 26.84
CA LEU A 401 -6.04 1.48 27.57
C LEU A 401 -6.97 1.46 28.79
N ASP A 402 -7.81 0.43 28.95
CA ASP A 402 -8.72 0.31 30.11
C ASP A 402 -8.01 -0.20 31.39
N GLY A 403 -6.78 -0.71 31.25
CA GLY A 403 -5.94 -1.17 32.36
C GLY A 403 -4.76 -0.24 32.67
N ALA A 404 -3.90 -0.68 33.59
CA ALA A 404 -2.63 -0.01 33.86
C ALA A 404 -1.67 -0.20 32.67
N ILE A 405 -1.66 0.76 31.74
CA ILE A 405 -0.80 0.71 30.57
C ILE A 405 0.63 1.19 30.90
N SER A 406 1.62 0.50 30.33
CA SER A 406 3.02 0.90 30.49
C SER A 406 3.32 2.22 29.74
N PRO A 407 4.36 2.96 30.16
CA PRO A 407 4.81 4.15 29.43
C PRO A 407 5.11 3.90 27.95
N LYS A 408 5.73 2.76 27.63
CA LYS A 408 6.02 2.37 26.25
C LYS A 408 4.74 2.06 25.48
N GLY A 409 3.75 1.42 26.12
CA GLY A 409 2.44 1.17 25.52
C GLY A 409 1.73 2.47 25.13
N LEU A 410 1.62 3.43 26.05
CA LEU A 410 0.91 4.69 25.76
C LEU A 410 1.58 5.49 24.62
N LEU A 411 2.91 5.55 24.60
CA LEU A 411 3.64 6.24 23.54
C LEU A 411 3.53 5.51 22.20
N SER A 412 3.55 4.17 22.21
CA SER A 412 3.44 3.36 20.99
C SER A 412 2.05 3.43 20.37
N ILE A 413 1.00 3.37 21.19
CA ILE A 413 -0.39 3.55 20.74
C ILE A 413 -0.56 4.95 20.12
N SER A 414 -0.04 6.00 20.76
CA SER A 414 -0.11 7.35 20.20
C SER A 414 0.64 7.48 18.86
N ALA A 415 1.76 6.78 18.68
CA ALA A 415 2.47 6.73 17.40
C ALA A 415 1.65 5.99 16.32
N MET A 416 0.94 4.92 16.67
CA MET A 416 0.02 4.25 15.76
C MET A 416 -1.12 5.17 15.30
N VAL A 417 -1.74 5.91 16.24
CA VAL A 417 -2.78 6.90 15.93
C VAL A 417 -2.26 7.93 14.94
N HIS A 418 -1.04 8.44 15.16
CA HIS A 418 -0.39 9.35 14.23
C HIS A 418 -0.25 8.75 12.82
N SER A 419 0.33 7.54 12.72
CA SER A 419 0.51 6.84 11.44
C SER A 419 -0.81 6.60 10.72
N TYR A 420 -1.88 6.25 11.45
CA TYR A 420 -3.23 6.11 10.89
C TYR A 420 -3.76 7.44 10.35
N CYS A 421 -3.70 8.52 11.14
CA CYS A 421 -4.22 9.82 10.73
C CYS A 421 -3.44 10.47 9.59
N GLN A 422 -2.15 10.15 9.41
CA GLN A 422 -1.39 10.63 8.26
C GLN A 422 -1.87 10.05 6.92
N GLN A 423 -2.63 8.94 6.95
CA GLN A 423 -3.11 8.25 5.75
C GLN A 423 -4.61 8.44 5.52
N ASN A 424 -5.35 8.84 6.54
CA ASN A 424 -6.80 8.96 6.49
C ASN A 424 -7.19 10.42 6.72
N ILE A 425 -7.66 11.09 5.67
CA ILE A 425 -8.03 12.53 5.70
C ILE A 425 -9.12 12.80 6.75
N ASN A 426 -10.06 11.86 6.93
CA ASN A 426 -11.17 11.99 7.86
C ASN A 426 -10.88 11.35 9.23
N CYS A 427 -9.62 11.26 9.65
CA CYS A 427 -9.23 10.58 10.89
C CYS A 427 -9.99 11.06 12.14
N LEU A 428 -10.35 12.34 12.19
CA LEU A 428 -11.07 12.95 13.32
C LEU A 428 -12.58 12.62 13.33
N GLU A 429 -13.11 12.02 12.27
CA GLU A 429 -14.49 11.52 12.19
C GLU A 429 -14.58 10.05 12.63
N GLU A 430 -13.44 9.36 12.78
CA GLU A 430 -13.37 7.94 13.13
C GLU A 430 -13.54 7.70 14.63
N GLU A 431 -14.62 7.03 15.01
CA GLU A 431 -14.99 6.82 16.42
C GLU A 431 -13.90 6.08 17.23
N ASN A 432 -13.24 5.07 16.64
CA ASN A 432 -12.17 4.34 17.33
C ASN A 432 -10.96 5.24 17.64
N VAL A 433 -10.63 6.18 16.73
CA VAL A 433 -9.56 7.17 16.96
C VAL A 433 -9.98 8.10 18.09
N LEU A 434 -11.22 8.59 18.05
CA LEU A 434 -11.76 9.48 19.08
C LEU A 434 -11.75 8.81 20.46
N GLN A 435 -12.10 7.53 20.55
CA GLN A 435 -12.09 6.78 21.81
C GLN A 435 -10.69 6.62 22.39
N VAL A 436 -9.71 6.22 21.56
CA VAL A 436 -8.31 6.11 21.99
C VAL A 436 -7.80 7.45 22.50
N MET A 437 -8.05 8.53 21.76
CA MET A 437 -7.62 9.87 22.16
C MET A 437 -8.32 10.35 23.43
N LYS A 438 -9.62 10.13 23.59
CA LYS A 438 -10.34 10.46 24.83
C LYS A 438 -9.73 9.77 26.05
N LYS A 439 -9.34 8.49 25.94
CA LYS A 439 -8.68 7.75 27.04
C LYS A 439 -7.31 8.35 27.37
N ILE A 440 -6.51 8.71 26.37
CA ILE A 440 -5.21 9.39 26.57
C ILE A 440 -5.41 10.77 27.20
N GLU A 441 -6.36 11.56 26.70
CA GLU A 441 -6.65 12.92 27.19
C GLU A 441 -7.21 12.91 28.62
N ALA A 442 -7.95 11.88 29.01
CA ALA A 442 -8.49 11.73 30.37
C ALA A 442 -7.39 11.63 31.44
N LEU A 443 -6.20 11.12 31.09
CA LEU A 443 -5.05 11.02 31.99
C LEU A 443 -4.48 12.38 32.42
N LEU A 444 -4.85 13.47 31.74
CA LEU A 444 -4.48 14.83 32.16
C LEU A 444 -5.29 15.32 33.36
N GLY A 445 -6.45 14.72 33.62
CA GLY A 445 -7.44 15.26 34.54
C GLY A 445 -7.97 16.64 34.10
N PRO A 446 -8.79 17.30 34.94
CA PRO A 446 -9.42 18.58 34.59
C PRO A 446 -8.45 19.77 34.60
N ASN A 447 -7.34 19.64 35.35
CA ASN A 447 -6.42 20.74 35.65
C ASN A 447 -4.93 20.35 35.59
N CYS A 448 -4.52 19.20 35.05
CA CYS A 448 -3.09 18.82 35.02
C CYS A 448 -2.41 18.82 36.40
N GLU A 449 -3.19 18.52 37.45
CA GLU A 449 -2.76 18.50 38.84
C GLU A 449 -2.50 17.06 39.26
N ALA A 450 -1.38 16.82 39.92
CA ALA A 450 -0.98 15.50 40.40
C ALA A 450 -1.05 15.45 41.92
N SER A 451 -1.70 14.42 42.44
CA SER A 451 -1.81 14.12 43.86
C SER A 451 -0.56 13.40 44.38
N ASP A 452 0.13 12.65 43.51
CA ASP A 452 1.34 11.91 43.82
C ASP A 452 2.31 11.85 42.63
N GLN A 453 3.49 11.26 42.87
CA GLN A 453 4.54 11.14 41.85
C GLN A 453 4.12 10.25 40.67
N SER A 454 3.23 9.28 40.87
CA SER A 454 2.77 8.39 39.80
C SER A 454 1.82 9.13 38.87
N GLU A 455 0.86 9.89 39.42
CA GLU A 455 -0.03 10.76 38.67
C GLU A 455 0.75 11.85 37.91
N HIS A 456 1.79 12.40 38.53
CA HIS A 456 2.68 13.36 37.89
C HIS A 456 3.36 12.77 36.64
N GLN A 457 3.86 11.54 36.72
CA GLN A 457 4.44 10.85 35.56
C GLN A 457 3.40 10.53 34.49
N LEU A 458 2.17 10.15 34.88
CA LEU A 458 1.07 9.89 33.95
C LEU A 458 0.67 11.13 33.16
N ILE A 459 0.59 12.30 33.81
CA ILE A 459 0.30 13.57 33.13
C ILE A 459 1.37 13.89 32.09
N ILE A 460 2.65 13.80 32.45
CA ILE A 460 3.76 14.03 31.51
C ILE A 460 3.69 13.06 30.32
N LEU A 461 3.39 11.78 30.59
CA LEU A 461 3.27 10.76 29.57
C LEU A 461 2.08 11.01 28.64
N ALA A 462 0.93 11.42 29.18
CA ALA A 462 -0.25 11.77 28.40
C ALA A 462 0.02 12.97 27.47
N LEU A 463 0.69 14.01 27.97
CA LEU A 463 1.12 15.16 27.14
C LEU A 463 2.05 14.74 26.00
N LYS A 464 3.02 13.86 26.29
CA LYS A 464 3.90 13.28 25.26
C LYS A 464 3.12 12.45 24.24
N SER A 465 2.15 11.67 24.68
CA SER A 465 1.29 10.87 23.80
C SER A 465 0.41 11.73 22.90
N ILE A 466 -0.21 12.80 23.43
CA ILE A 466 -0.97 13.76 22.61
C ILE A 466 -0.06 14.38 21.54
N GLY A 467 1.15 14.80 21.93
CA GLY A 467 2.14 15.35 20.99
C GLY A 467 2.64 14.35 19.95
N ASN A 468 2.72 13.07 20.31
CA ASN A 468 3.09 12.00 19.39
C ASN A 468 1.98 11.70 18.38
N ALA A 469 0.72 11.61 18.84
CA ALA A 469 -0.46 11.43 18.00
C ALA A 469 -0.63 12.58 17.00
N GLY A 470 -0.35 13.82 17.43
CA GLY A 470 -0.48 14.99 16.59
C GLY A 470 -1.93 15.41 16.33
N ILE A 471 -2.86 14.89 17.13
CA ILE A 471 -4.27 15.27 17.14
C ILE A 471 -4.77 15.36 18.59
N PHE A 472 -5.89 16.04 18.79
CA PHE A 472 -6.66 16.05 20.04
C PHE A 472 -8.14 16.18 19.71
N THR A 473 -9.00 15.75 20.63
CA THR A 473 -10.46 15.68 20.45
C THR A 473 -11.21 16.74 21.26
N GLY A 474 -10.64 17.22 22.36
CA GLY A 474 -11.25 18.28 23.17
C GLY A 474 -10.38 18.86 24.29
N SER A 475 -9.11 18.48 24.38
CA SER A 475 -8.18 18.91 25.44
C SER A 475 -7.45 20.24 25.18
N ASP A 476 -7.83 21.04 24.18
CA ASP A 476 -7.17 22.32 23.87
C ASP A 476 -7.09 23.27 25.08
N ILE A 477 -8.22 23.40 25.80
CA ILE A 477 -8.31 24.21 27.01
C ILE A 477 -7.44 23.62 28.13
N ILE A 478 -7.41 22.29 28.25
CA ILE A 478 -6.65 21.59 29.31
C ILE A 478 -5.15 21.72 29.04
N LEU A 479 -4.69 21.52 27.80
CA LEU A 479 -3.31 21.75 27.38
C LEU A 479 -2.84 23.16 27.72
N LYS A 480 -3.70 24.17 27.46
CA LYS A 480 -3.41 25.55 27.85
C LYS A 480 -3.34 25.74 29.37
N LYS A 481 -4.19 25.05 30.14
CA LYS A 481 -4.12 25.09 31.62
C LYS A 481 -2.82 24.50 32.14
N CYS A 482 -2.31 23.41 31.55
CA CYS A 482 -1.05 22.78 31.97
C CYS A 482 0.17 23.72 31.88
N LEU A 483 0.06 24.85 31.16
CA LEU A 483 1.13 25.84 31.01
C LEU A 483 1.19 26.89 32.13
N LYS A 484 0.20 26.92 33.03
CA LYS A 484 0.14 27.90 34.14
C LYS A 484 1.36 27.77 35.05
N ALA A 485 1.79 28.92 35.60
CA ALA A 485 2.94 29.01 36.51
C ALA A 485 2.81 28.18 37.81
N ALA A 486 1.59 27.75 38.18
CA ALA A 486 1.35 26.91 39.34
C ALA A 486 1.86 25.46 39.17
N TYR A 487 2.13 25.01 37.94
CA TYR A 487 2.57 23.65 37.66
C TYR A 487 4.09 23.54 37.52
N PRO A 488 4.68 22.36 37.83
CA PRO A 488 6.11 22.12 37.65
C PRO A 488 6.58 22.35 36.22
N ILE A 489 7.85 22.75 36.07
CA ILE A 489 8.44 23.10 34.77
C ILE A 489 8.36 21.93 33.78
N GLU A 490 8.49 20.70 34.24
CA GLU A 490 8.45 19.48 33.45
C GLU A 490 7.09 19.26 32.78
N VAL A 491 6.00 19.51 33.53
CA VAL A 491 4.62 19.44 33.00
C VAL A 491 4.41 20.53 31.96
N ARG A 492 4.90 21.75 32.24
CA ARG A 492 4.78 22.90 31.32
C ARG A 492 5.56 22.64 30.03
N LEU A 493 6.79 22.13 30.09
CA LEU A 493 7.59 21.76 28.92
C LEU A 493 6.96 20.63 28.10
N ALA A 494 6.42 19.61 28.77
CA ALA A 494 5.68 18.53 28.12
C ALA A 494 4.43 19.06 27.40
N ALA A 495 3.71 20.01 28.01
CA ALA A 495 2.54 20.64 27.41
C ALA A 495 2.90 21.49 26.18
N ILE A 496 4.02 22.23 26.19
CA ILE A 496 4.52 22.93 25.00
C ILE A 496 4.86 21.91 23.90
N SER A 497 5.56 20.83 24.27
CA SER A 497 5.97 19.78 23.33
C SER A 497 4.78 19.06 22.68
N ALA A 498 3.62 19.03 23.33
CA ALA A 498 2.39 18.46 22.78
C ALA A 498 1.93 19.16 21.49
N TYR A 499 2.30 20.43 21.28
CA TYR A 499 1.94 21.19 20.08
C TYR A 499 2.76 20.84 18.84
N ARG A 500 3.81 20.01 18.98
CA ARG A 500 4.81 19.76 17.93
C ARG A 500 4.26 19.24 16.60
N ARG A 501 3.19 18.45 16.64
CA ARG A 501 2.59 17.80 15.47
C ARG A 501 1.14 18.21 15.23
N LEU A 502 0.58 19.07 16.08
CA LEU A 502 -0.81 19.51 15.96
C LEU A 502 -0.99 20.38 14.70
N PRO A 503 -2.16 20.35 14.04
CA PRO A 503 -2.44 21.21 12.90
C PRO A 503 -2.17 22.69 13.19
N CYS A 504 -1.65 23.42 12.20
CA CYS A 504 -1.39 24.85 12.32
C CYS A 504 -2.72 25.64 12.40
N ASN A 505 -3.09 26.08 13.60
CA ASN A 505 -4.17 27.03 13.83
C ASN A 505 -3.61 28.21 14.64
N GLU A 506 -3.75 29.43 14.14
CA GLU A 506 -3.19 30.63 14.77
C GLU A 506 -3.75 30.86 16.18
N LYS A 507 -5.05 30.57 16.40
CA LYS A 507 -5.69 30.76 17.71
C LYS A 507 -5.17 29.79 18.76
N SER A 508 -4.75 28.59 18.35
CA SER A 508 -4.28 27.58 19.29
C SER A 508 -2.83 27.81 19.74
N ARG A 509 -2.07 28.70 19.09
CA ARG A 509 -0.63 28.93 19.42
C ARG A 509 -0.28 30.33 19.92
N SER A 510 -1.23 31.27 19.93
CA SER A 510 -0.96 32.65 20.37
C SER A 510 -0.38 32.73 21.78
N HIS A 511 -0.86 31.89 22.69
CA HIS A 511 -0.41 31.83 24.08
C HIS A 511 1.05 31.34 24.22
N LEU A 512 1.54 30.53 23.28
CA LEU A 512 2.95 30.11 23.24
C LEU A 512 3.85 31.26 22.78
N LEU A 513 3.37 32.05 21.82
CA LEU A 513 4.08 33.27 21.40
C LEU A 513 4.15 34.27 22.56
N ASP A 514 3.07 34.43 23.33
CA ASP A 514 3.08 35.27 24.54
C ASP A 514 4.07 34.74 25.59
N LEU A 515 4.12 33.42 25.81
CA LEU A 515 5.07 32.76 26.71
C LEU A 515 6.53 33.00 26.29
N TYR A 516 6.83 32.96 24.98
CA TYR A 516 8.17 33.28 24.46
C TYR A 516 8.57 34.74 24.71
N THR A 517 7.64 35.67 24.50
CA THR A 517 7.90 37.12 24.64
C THR A 517 8.01 37.59 26.09
N ASP A 518 7.53 36.80 27.05
CA ASP A 518 7.61 37.14 28.47
C ASP A 518 9.01 36.83 29.03
N LYS A 519 9.80 37.89 29.25
CA LYS A 519 11.16 37.81 29.80
C LYS A 519 11.23 37.30 31.24
N LEU A 520 10.10 37.28 31.97
CA LEU A 520 10.05 36.77 33.34
C LEU A 520 9.92 35.24 33.41
N GLN A 521 9.65 34.59 32.28
CA GLN A 521 9.56 33.14 32.20
C GLN A 521 10.94 32.51 32.16
N ASP A 522 11.01 31.27 32.62
CA ASP A 522 12.21 30.45 32.53
C ASP A 522 12.69 30.33 31.06
N THR A 523 14.01 30.46 30.86
CA THR A 523 14.64 30.42 29.53
C THR A 523 14.31 29.14 28.76
N GLU A 524 14.24 27.99 29.44
CA GLU A 524 13.92 26.69 28.83
C GLU A 524 12.49 26.69 28.27
N LEU A 525 11.53 27.25 29.03
CA LEU A 525 10.14 27.40 28.58
C LEU A 525 10.03 28.35 27.39
N ARG A 526 10.78 29.45 27.39
CA ARG A 526 10.81 30.41 26.29
C ARG A 526 11.36 29.78 25.01
N ILE A 527 12.46 29.01 25.10
CA ILE A 527 13.03 28.28 23.97
C ILE A 527 12.05 27.23 23.44
N ALA A 528 11.43 26.43 24.33
CA ALA A 528 10.45 25.44 23.93
C ALA A 528 9.26 26.08 23.21
N ALA A 529 8.76 27.21 23.73
CA ALA A 529 7.65 27.95 23.14
C ALA A 529 8.01 28.50 21.75
N TYR A 530 9.22 29.06 21.60
CA TYR A 530 9.75 29.48 20.31
C TYR A 530 9.75 28.33 19.28
N LEU A 531 10.29 27.16 19.65
CA LEU A 531 10.35 25.99 18.77
C LEU A 531 8.96 25.50 18.36
N ALA A 532 7.98 25.53 19.28
CA ALA A 532 6.60 25.14 18.98
C ALA A 532 5.88 26.15 18.06
N VAL A 533 6.15 27.45 18.23
CA VAL A 533 5.60 28.52 17.38
C VAL A 533 6.20 28.48 15.97
N MET A 534 7.51 28.24 15.86
CA MET A 534 8.24 28.25 14.58
C MET A 534 7.92 27.08 13.65
N GLN A 535 7.17 26.08 14.10
CA GLN A 535 6.65 25.02 13.21
C GLN A 535 5.53 25.52 12.29
N CYS A 536 4.85 26.59 12.69
CA CYS A 536 3.73 27.17 11.95
C CYS A 536 3.91 28.70 11.84
N PRO A 537 5.01 29.20 11.24
CA PRO A 537 5.33 30.62 11.29
C PRO A 537 4.42 31.41 10.36
N THR A 538 3.91 32.53 10.87
CA THR A 538 3.15 33.52 10.10
C THR A 538 3.96 34.81 10.01
N SER A 539 3.65 35.70 9.07
CA SER A 539 4.38 36.97 8.96
C SER A 539 4.27 37.81 10.25
N GLN A 540 3.15 37.73 10.97
CA GLN A 540 2.97 38.41 12.25
C GLN A 540 3.85 37.79 13.33
N THR A 541 3.86 36.46 13.42
CA THR A 541 4.71 35.71 14.36
C THR A 541 6.18 36.03 14.15
N ILE A 542 6.66 36.00 12.90
CA ILE A 542 8.06 36.31 12.57
C ILE A 542 8.43 37.74 12.99
N ARG A 543 7.55 38.73 12.73
CA ARG A 543 7.78 40.11 13.17
C ARG A 543 7.89 40.22 14.69
N LYS A 544 6.95 39.63 15.43
CA LYS A 544 6.95 39.67 16.90
C LYS A 544 8.20 39.00 17.48
N ILE A 545 8.63 37.87 16.91
CA ILE A 545 9.88 37.20 17.29
C ILE A 545 11.08 38.12 17.04
N LYS A 546 11.21 38.66 15.83
CA LYS A 546 12.29 39.60 15.48
C LYS A 546 12.35 40.79 16.44
N ASP A 547 11.21 41.39 16.75
CA ASP A 547 11.13 42.55 17.65
C ASP A 547 11.52 42.16 19.10
N THR A 548 11.16 40.95 19.53
CA THR A 548 11.58 40.40 20.84
C THR A 548 13.10 40.18 20.90
N LEU A 549 13.71 39.69 19.81
CA LEU A 549 15.16 39.45 19.73
C LEU A 549 15.99 40.73 19.84
N TYR A 550 15.51 41.83 19.26
CA TYR A 550 16.19 43.13 19.37
C TYR A 550 16.27 43.65 20.81
N GLY A 551 15.33 43.23 21.66
CA GLY A 551 15.29 43.60 23.07
C GLY A 551 15.82 42.51 24.02
N GLU A 552 16.40 41.41 23.54
CA GLU A 552 16.79 40.28 24.38
C GLU A 552 18.10 40.52 25.14
N GLU A 553 18.06 40.32 26.46
CA GLU A 553 19.16 40.55 27.39
C GLU A 553 19.92 39.25 27.72
N VAL A 554 19.24 38.10 27.65
CA VAL A 554 19.83 36.79 27.95
C VAL A 554 20.37 36.14 26.68
N ASN A 555 21.67 35.83 26.66
CA ASN A 555 22.31 35.23 25.48
C ASN A 555 21.71 33.87 25.08
N GLN A 556 21.21 33.08 26.03
CA GLN A 556 20.50 31.82 25.73
C GLN A 556 19.08 32.03 25.18
N GLY A 557 18.49 33.22 25.34
CA GLY A 557 17.21 33.61 24.75
C GLY A 557 17.32 34.17 23.33
N LYS A 558 18.56 34.30 22.80
CA LYS A 558 18.86 34.61 21.39
C LYS A 558 19.01 33.26 20.64
N PRO A 559 17.94 32.70 20.04
CA PRO A 559 17.97 31.48 19.24
C PRO A 559 18.95 31.51 18.07
#